data_AF-A0A933YR13-F1
#
_entry.id   AF-A0A933YR13-F1
#
_cell.length_a   1.000
_cell.length_b   1.000
_cell.length_c   1.000
_cell.angle_alpha   90.00
_cell.angle_beta   90.00
_cell.angle_gamma   90.00
#
_symmetry.space_group_name_H-M   'P 1'
#
loop_
_entity.id
_entity.type
_entity.pdbx_description
1 polymer ?
#
loop_
_entity_poly.entity_id
_entity_poly.type
_entity_poly.pdbx_seq_one_letter_code
_entity_poly.pdbx_strand_id
1 'polypeptide(L)'
;MKGFSTWILSIFLLFAASAVSAGNNACVTIIKADDLVCKPKLCPGVLHAGNGVSFRLSPGVSPRKLMGPSGSWLRIIVLDGNNPVRELPDSFYLGYGHLRHDKAHYVMIGEYTGGMHCCTRNHFFVRPAPGRKLRYLGTTAESDEGLDEKPFSCVAGKLYLEEHDMRFQSFHTPYAQSLLSLPTHYRLTPSAITIDNLPFHKKYIDMAGSLSVEIEAGAAKRQTVPDALIIEKDGEAYYADEPAQLIVKRAILYLFAREEAEAWKNLENDMKKYYRQATGLDGLKKEIISKLKEAPY
;
A
#
# COMPACT_ATOMS: atom_id res chain seq x y z
N MET A 1 39.84 14.00 16.05
CA MET A 1 38.85 14.43 17.07
C MET A 1 37.92 15.46 16.45
N LYS A 2 36.67 15.07 16.17
CA LYS A 2 35.45 15.89 16.14
C LYS A 2 34.30 14.92 15.90
N GLY A 3 33.47 14.75 16.94
CA GLY A 3 32.48 13.69 17.05
C GLY A 3 31.26 13.93 16.17
N PHE A 4 30.77 12.85 15.57
CA PHE A 4 29.43 12.80 15.01
C PHE A 4 28.45 12.51 16.14
N SER A 5 27.57 13.47 16.40
CA SER A 5 26.43 13.35 17.29
C SER A 5 25.40 12.40 16.67
N THR A 6 25.17 11.29 17.35
CA THR A 6 24.12 10.31 17.10
C THR A 6 22.76 10.94 17.44
N TRP A 7 21.94 11.20 16.43
CA TRP A 7 20.51 11.45 16.65
C TRP A 7 19.79 10.11 16.75
N ILE A 8 19.57 9.65 17.98
CA ILE A 8 18.60 8.60 18.28
C ILE A 8 17.24 9.30 18.38
N LEU A 9 16.38 9.13 17.37
CA LEU A 9 14.97 9.48 17.48
C LEU A 9 14.28 8.39 18.31
N SER A 10 14.27 8.57 19.62
CA SER A 10 13.35 7.88 20.52
C SER A 10 11.98 8.52 20.39
N ILE A 11 11.08 7.96 19.58
CA ILE A 11 9.66 8.36 19.60
C ILE A 11 8.96 7.48 20.65
N PHE A 12 8.76 8.08 21.82
CA PHE A 12 7.71 7.69 22.76
C PHE A 12 6.37 8.12 22.14
N LEU A 13 5.49 7.18 21.79
CA LEU A 13 4.11 7.49 21.44
C LEU A 13 3.19 7.19 22.62
N LEU A 14 2.81 8.28 23.28
CA LEU A 14 1.72 8.37 24.22
C LEU A 14 0.40 8.06 23.52
N PHE A 15 -0.35 7.13 24.10
CA PHE A 15 -1.71 6.79 23.74
C PHE A 15 -2.64 8.01 23.88
N ALA A 16 -3.17 8.50 22.76
CA ALA A 16 -4.39 9.29 22.73
C ALA A 16 -5.51 8.39 22.21
N ALA A 17 -6.34 7.90 23.13
CA ALA A 17 -7.56 7.19 22.81
C ALA A 17 -8.59 8.21 22.29
N SER A 18 -8.69 8.38 20.97
CA SER A 18 -9.85 9.02 20.37
C SER A 18 -10.99 8.01 20.36
N ALA A 19 -11.91 8.17 21.31
CA ALA A 19 -13.18 7.48 21.34
C ALA A 19 -14.01 7.89 20.12
N VAL A 20 -14.11 7.01 19.13
CA VAL A 20 -15.12 7.07 18.07
C VAL A 20 -16.06 5.89 18.28
N SER A 21 -17.24 6.22 18.81
CA SER A 21 -18.52 5.56 18.60
C SER A 21 -18.55 4.03 18.64
N ALA A 22 -18.97 3.49 19.79
CA ALA A 22 -19.47 2.13 19.93
C ALA A 22 -20.66 1.87 19.01
N GLY A 23 -20.40 1.19 17.89
CA GLY A 23 -21.39 0.60 17.00
C GLY A 23 -20.69 -0.37 16.05
N ASN A 24 -21.14 -1.62 16.03
CA ASN A 24 -20.66 -2.76 15.24
C ASN A 24 -19.57 -3.62 15.90
N ASN A 25 -19.91 -4.88 16.15
CA ASN A 25 -18.96 -5.96 16.45
C ASN A 25 -17.80 -5.90 15.45
N ALA A 26 -16.58 -5.60 15.92
CA ALA A 26 -15.41 -5.66 15.07
C ALA A 26 -15.32 -7.09 14.50
N CYS A 27 -15.54 -7.26 13.18
CA CYS A 27 -15.54 -8.58 12.55
C CYS A 27 -14.14 -9.19 12.53
N VAL A 28 -13.11 -8.38 12.78
CA VAL A 28 -11.72 -8.78 12.92
C VAL A 28 -11.21 -8.52 14.33
N THR A 29 -10.40 -9.44 14.85
CA THR A 29 -9.69 -9.30 16.11
C THR A 29 -8.19 -9.44 15.84
N ILE A 30 -7.39 -8.45 16.27
CA ILE A 30 -5.94 -8.58 16.33
C ILE A 30 -5.61 -9.38 17.60
N ILE A 31 -5.08 -10.59 17.43
CA ILE A 31 -4.70 -11.49 18.53
C ILE A 31 -3.33 -11.10 19.07
N LYS A 32 -2.38 -10.83 18.18
CA LYS A 32 -1.00 -10.51 18.52
C LYS A 32 -0.36 -9.70 17.39
N ALA A 33 0.51 -8.77 17.73
CA ALA A 33 1.42 -8.13 16.80
C ALA A 33 2.77 -7.95 17.49
N ASP A 34 3.87 -8.07 16.74
CA ASP A 34 5.23 -7.93 17.27
C ASP A 34 6.22 -7.65 16.14
N ASP A 35 7.34 -7.03 16.48
CA ASP A 35 8.40 -6.68 15.54
C ASP A 35 9.20 -7.92 15.15
N LEU A 36 9.64 -7.98 13.89
CA LEU A 36 10.49 -9.07 13.39
C LEU A 36 11.94 -8.60 13.29
N VAL A 37 12.67 -8.77 14.39
CA VAL A 37 14.08 -8.36 14.49
C VAL A 37 14.98 -9.55 14.85
N CYS A 38 16.13 -9.66 14.18
CA CYS A 38 17.13 -10.70 14.43
C CYS A 38 17.95 -10.32 15.66
N LYS A 39 17.34 -10.45 16.85
CA LYS A 39 18.03 -10.23 18.13
C LYS A 39 18.94 -11.43 18.43
N PRO A 40 20.15 -11.23 19.01
CA PRO A 40 21.08 -12.34 19.31
C PRO A 40 20.48 -13.48 20.15
N LYS A 41 19.47 -13.19 20.97
CA LYS A 41 18.75 -14.20 21.78
C LYS A 41 17.69 -14.98 21.02
N LEU A 42 17.29 -14.53 19.84
CA LEU A 42 16.17 -15.03 19.05
C LEU A 42 16.60 -15.56 17.67
N CYS A 43 17.79 -15.17 17.20
CA CYS A 43 18.23 -15.37 15.82
C CYS A 43 19.71 -15.83 15.80
N PRO A 44 20.01 -17.05 15.30
CA PRO A 44 19.06 -18.01 14.76
C PRO A 44 18.16 -18.63 15.84
N GLY A 45 16.88 -18.87 15.52
CA GLY A 45 15.92 -19.42 16.48
C GLY A 45 14.51 -19.54 15.93
N VAL A 46 13.55 -19.84 16.81
CA VAL A 46 12.13 -19.98 16.44
C VAL A 46 11.30 -19.00 17.28
N LEU A 47 10.56 -18.12 16.60
CA LEU A 47 9.56 -17.25 17.21
C LEU A 47 8.18 -17.89 17.11
N HIS A 48 7.47 -17.99 18.23
CA HIS A 48 6.11 -18.51 18.26
C HIS A 48 5.09 -17.36 18.06
N ALA A 49 4.40 -17.38 16.92
CA ALA A 49 3.43 -16.36 16.52
C ALA A 49 2.01 -16.66 17.05
N GLY A 50 1.74 -17.91 17.49
CA GLY A 50 0.45 -18.33 18.04
C GLY A 50 -0.35 -19.22 17.09
N ASN A 51 -1.35 -19.93 17.62
CA ASN A 51 -2.22 -20.86 16.86
C ASN A 51 -1.44 -21.87 15.99
N GLY A 52 -0.37 -22.42 16.55
CA GLY A 52 0.53 -23.37 15.87
C GLY A 52 1.43 -22.74 14.81
N VAL A 53 1.35 -21.43 14.56
CA VAL A 53 2.24 -20.73 13.63
C VAL A 53 3.52 -20.33 14.33
N SER A 54 4.66 -20.59 13.70
CA SER A 54 5.97 -20.17 14.17
C SER A 54 6.84 -19.71 13.00
N PHE A 55 7.83 -18.87 13.29
CA PHE A 55 8.79 -18.39 12.31
C PHE A 55 10.18 -18.89 12.71
N ARG A 56 10.81 -19.68 11.86
CA ARG A 56 12.23 -19.97 12.00
C ARG A 56 13.00 -18.80 11.41
N LEU A 57 13.76 -18.12 12.25
CA LEU A 57 14.51 -16.92 11.94
C LEU A 57 16.00 -17.27 11.85
N SER A 58 16.67 -16.72 10.85
CA SER A 58 18.13 -16.74 10.75
C SER A 58 18.63 -15.45 10.12
N PRO A 59 19.92 -15.09 10.31
CA PRO A 59 20.51 -13.99 9.57
C PRO A 59 20.29 -14.17 8.06
N GLY A 60 19.76 -13.15 7.40
CA GLY A 60 19.63 -13.10 5.94
C GLY A 60 20.88 -12.51 5.28
N VAL A 61 20.97 -12.66 3.96
CA VAL A 61 22.02 -12.08 3.14
C VAL A 61 21.44 -11.00 2.24
N SER A 62 22.15 -9.88 2.12
CA SER A 62 21.78 -8.80 1.23
C SER A 62 22.45 -8.97 -0.14
N PRO A 63 21.72 -9.30 -1.22
CA PRO A 63 22.31 -9.34 -2.56
C PRO A 63 22.55 -7.94 -3.16
N ARG A 64 21.96 -6.89 -2.59
CA ARG A 64 22.03 -5.50 -3.08
C ARG A 64 22.28 -4.58 -1.89
N LYS A 65 23.28 -3.70 -1.97
CA LYS A 65 23.63 -2.65 -0.98
C LYS A 65 22.47 -1.66 -0.74
N LEU A 66 21.33 -2.11 -0.27
CA LEU A 66 20.28 -1.26 0.27
C LEU A 66 20.79 -0.75 1.61
N MET A 67 20.83 0.57 1.76
CA MET A 67 21.15 1.21 3.03
C MET A 67 20.00 0.97 4.01
N GLY A 68 20.16 -0.04 4.86
CA GLY A 68 19.28 -0.28 6.00
C GLY A 68 20.13 -0.62 7.24
N PRO A 69 19.55 -0.61 8.44
CA PRO A 69 20.30 -0.88 9.68
C PRO A 69 21.00 -2.24 9.59
N SER A 70 22.31 -2.24 9.85
CA SER A 70 23.27 -3.33 9.59
C SER A 70 23.08 -4.64 10.39
N GLY A 71 21.91 -4.91 10.96
CA GLY A 71 21.56 -6.13 11.69
C GLY A 71 20.19 -6.72 11.38
N SER A 72 19.49 -6.22 10.36
CA SER A 72 18.04 -6.47 10.18
C SER A 72 17.65 -7.26 8.93
N TRP A 73 18.61 -7.78 8.16
CA TRP A 73 18.30 -8.75 7.11
C TRP A 73 17.93 -10.09 7.74
N LEU A 74 16.71 -10.52 7.50
CA LEU A 74 16.15 -11.76 8.02
C LEU A 74 15.87 -12.72 6.90
N ARG A 75 16.19 -13.98 7.14
CA ARG A 75 15.58 -15.11 6.45
C ARG A 75 14.49 -15.69 7.35
N ILE A 76 13.28 -15.84 6.80
CA ILE A 76 12.11 -16.36 7.52
C ILE A 76 11.59 -17.62 6.83
N ILE A 77 11.53 -18.71 7.57
CA ILE A 77 10.73 -19.89 7.20
C ILE A 77 9.50 -19.92 8.09
N VAL A 78 8.32 -19.76 7.50
CA VAL A 78 7.03 -19.85 8.18
C VAL A 78 6.66 -21.33 8.37
N LEU A 79 6.29 -21.70 9.58
CA LEU A 79 6.00 -23.06 10.01
C LEU A 79 4.54 -23.22 10.46
N ASP A 80 3.96 -24.39 10.17
CA ASP A 80 2.73 -24.91 10.79
C ASP A 80 3.10 -26.08 11.71
N GLY A 81 3.17 -25.79 13.02
CA GLY A 81 3.89 -26.62 13.98
C GLY A 81 5.38 -26.64 13.63
N ASN A 82 5.89 -27.83 13.32
CA ASN A 82 7.29 -28.02 12.88
C ASN A 82 7.45 -28.11 11.36
N ASN A 83 6.35 -28.08 10.59
CA ASN A 83 6.39 -28.29 9.15
C ASN A 83 6.59 -26.95 8.42
N PRO A 84 7.56 -26.85 7.49
CA PRO A 84 7.74 -25.64 6.69
C PRO A 84 6.57 -25.44 5.73
N VAL A 85 6.03 -24.23 5.71
CA VAL A 85 4.95 -23.81 4.79
C VAL A 85 5.50 -22.97 3.65
N ARG A 86 6.34 -21.98 3.99
CA ARG A 86 6.94 -21.09 3.00
C ARG A 86 8.24 -20.52 3.54
N GLU A 87 9.25 -20.49 2.69
CA GLU A 87 10.40 -19.63 2.88
C GLU A 87 10.12 -18.30 2.17
N LEU A 88 10.23 -17.21 2.93
CA LEU A 88 10.10 -15.86 2.39
C LEU A 88 11.47 -15.36 1.90
N PRO A 89 11.52 -14.38 0.98
CA PRO A 89 12.78 -13.81 0.51
C PRO A 89 13.63 -13.25 1.66
N ASP A 90 14.95 -13.30 1.54
CA ASP A 90 15.80 -12.56 2.45
C ASP A 90 15.50 -11.06 2.30
N SER A 91 15.11 -10.41 3.39
CA SER A 91 14.66 -9.01 3.34
C SER A 91 14.69 -8.35 4.73
N PHE A 92 14.34 -7.06 4.76
CA PHE A 92 14.03 -6.34 5.98
C PHE A 92 12.57 -6.57 6.34
N TYR A 93 12.30 -7.31 7.42
CA TYR A 93 10.94 -7.49 7.91
C TYR A 93 10.62 -6.48 9.00
N LEU A 94 9.44 -5.87 8.92
CA LEU A 94 8.98 -4.86 9.87
C LEU A 94 8.39 -5.55 11.11
N GLY A 95 7.53 -6.53 10.89
CA GLY A 95 6.77 -7.16 11.96
C GLY A 95 5.76 -8.16 11.41
N TYR A 96 4.95 -8.70 12.31
CA TYR A 96 3.80 -9.52 11.93
C TYR A 96 2.56 -9.16 12.75
N GLY A 97 1.40 -9.42 12.17
CA GLY A 97 0.10 -9.37 12.82
C GLY A 97 -0.62 -10.72 12.70
N HIS A 98 -1.08 -11.26 13.83
CA HIS A 98 -1.98 -12.41 13.90
C HIS A 98 -3.40 -11.91 14.11
N LEU A 99 -4.27 -12.22 13.15
CA LEU A 99 -5.64 -11.73 13.07
C LEU A 99 -6.62 -12.91 13.12
N ARG A 100 -7.83 -12.66 13.59
CA ARG A 100 -8.97 -13.59 13.48
C ARG A 100 -10.16 -12.88 12.87
N HIS A 101 -10.77 -13.52 11.87
CA HIS A 101 -12.04 -13.12 11.28
C HIS A 101 -12.88 -14.39 11.15
N ASP A 102 -14.05 -14.40 11.80
CA ASP A 102 -14.85 -15.60 12.03
C ASP A 102 -14.03 -16.78 12.60
N LYS A 103 -13.98 -17.90 11.86
CA LYS A 103 -13.21 -19.10 12.21
C LYS A 103 -11.80 -19.09 11.63
N ALA A 104 -11.50 -18.14 10.75
CA ALA A 104 -10.22 -18.06 10.06
C ALA A 104 -9.21 -17.26 10.88
N HIS A 105 -7.97 -17.71 10.86
CA HIS A 105 -6.84 -16.98 11.42
C HIS A 105 -5.89 -16.57 10.31
N TYR A 106 -5.54 -15.30 10.24
CA TYR A 106 -4.61 -14.76 9.25
C TYR A 106 -3.32 -14.35 9.95
N VAL A 107 -2.19 -14.55 9.26
CA VAL A 107 -0.90 -14.01 9.68
C VAL A 107 -0.40 -13.12 8.55
N MET A 108 -0.26 -11.84 8.85
CA MET A 108 0.32 -10.82 7.98
C MET A 108 1.76 -10.61 8.41
N ILE A 109 2.69 -10.59 7.46
CA ILE A 109 4.11 -10.29 7.71
C ILE A 109 4.50 -9.13 6.81
N GLY A 110 4.89 -8.00 7.40
CA GLY A 110 5.32 -6.82 6.65
C GLY A 110 6.79 -6.92 6.25
N GLU A 111 7.05 -6.76 4.96
CA GLU A 111 8.37 -6.68 4.36
C GLU A 111 8.63 -5.25 3.89
N TYR A 112 9.80 -4.71 4.18
CA TYR A 112 10.31 -3.50 3.59
C TYR A 112 11.09 -3.83 2.31
N THR A 113 10.59 -3.38 1.15
CA THR A 113 11.16 -3.74 -0.16
C THR A 113 12.26 -2.78 -0.64
N GLY A 114 12.55 -1.72 0.12
CA GLY A 114 13.80 -0.97 -0.05
C GLY A 114 13.89 -0.08 -1.28
N GLY A 115 12.80 0.58 -1.68
CA GLY A 115 12.90 1.76 -2.56
C GLY A 115 13.59 2.94 -1.85
N MET A 116 14.27 3.80 -2.59
CA MET A 116 14.93 5.03 -2.07
C MET A 116 13.97 5.96 -1.32
N HIS A 117 12.66 5.75 -1.46
CA HIS A 117 11.64 6.64 -0.94
C HIS A 117 10.46 5.95 -0.23
N CYS A 118 10.67 4.76 0.34
CA CYS A 118 9.68 3.91 1.02
C CYS A 118 8.89 2.98 0.09
N CYS A 119 8.88 1.70 0.44
CA CYS A 119 7.98 0.69 -0.08
C CYS A 119 7.91 -0.43 0.96
N THR A 120 6.70 -0.82 1.35
CA THR A 120 6.44 -2.05 2.08
C THR A 120 5.55 -2.94 1.24
N ARG A 121 5.55 -4.24 1.53
CA ARG A 121 4.54 -5.17 1.04
C ARG A 121 4.20 -6.14 2.15
N ASN A 122 3.03 -6.73 2.10
CA ASN A 122 2.56 -7.64 3.12
C ASN A 122 2.40 -9.06 2.59
N HIS A 123 2.96 -10.03 3.30
CA HIS A 123 2.76 -11.46 3.05
C HIS A 123 1.61 -11.99 3.89
N PHE A 124 0.69 -12.69 3.26
CA PHE A 124 -0.48 -13.24 3.94
C PHE A 124 -0.44 -14.76 4.00
N PHE A 125 -0.69 -15.28 5.20
CA PHE A 125 -0.96 -16.67 5.47
C PHE A 125 -2.33 -16.80 6.11
N VAL A 126 -2.97 -17.96 5.93
CA VAL A 126 -4.27 -18.22 6.56
C VAL A 126 -4.39 -19.67 7.02
N ARG A 127 -5.01 -19.83 8.19
CA ARG A 127 -5.62 -21.06 8.66
C ARG A 127 -7.14 -20.90 8.53
N PRO A 128 -7.79 -21.55 7.55
CA PRO A 128 -9.22 -21.32 7.25
C PRO A 128 -10.18 -21.64 8.40
N ALA A 129 -9.82 -22.59 9.26
CA ALA A 129 -10.59 -23.03 10.42
C ALA A 129 -9.68 -23.79 11.39
N PRO A 130 -10.09 -23.97 12.67
CA PRO A 130 -9.38 -24.85 13.60
C PRO A 130 -9.11 -26.24 12.99
N GLY A 131 -7.89 -26.76 13.19
CA GLY A 131 -7.47 -28.07 12.66
C GLY A 131 -7.18 -28.12 11.15
N ARG A 132 -7.43 -27.05 10.39
CA ARG A 132 -6.98 -26.96 8.98
C ARG A 132 -5.50 -26.54 8.93
N LYS A 133 -4.80 -26.93 7.86
CA LYS A 133 -3.39 -26.53 7.64
C LYS A 133 -3.28 -25.03 7.35
N LEU A 134 -2.17 -24.43 7.77
CA LEU A 134 -1.77 -23.09 7.35
C LEU A 134 -1.39 -23.12 5.86
N ARG A 135 -1.78 -22.08 5.11
CA ARG A 135 -1.38 -21.89 3.72
C ARG A 135 -0.96 -20.45 3.45
N TYR A 136 -0.06 -20.28 2.49
CA TYR A 136 0.30 -18.98 1.94
C TYR A 136 -0.79 -18.51 0.96
N LEU A 137 -1.25 -17.27 1.10
CA LEU A 137 -2.26 -16.66 0.24
C LEU A 137 -1.66 -15.82 -0.88
N GLY A 138 -0.50 -15.21 -0.63
CA GLY A 138 0.11 -14.28 -1.56
C GLY A 138 0.71 -13.08 -0.84
N THR A 139 0.99 -12.05 -1.61
CA THR A 139 1.49 -10.77 -1.13
C THR A 139 0.71 -9.63 -1.76
N THR A 140 0.64 -8.51 -1.08
CA THR A 140 0.13 -7.27 -1.67
C THR A 140 1.12 -6.65 -2.64
N ALA A 141 0.65 -5.68 -3.43
CA ALA A 141 1.53 -4.78 -4.15
C ALA A 141 2.32 -3.90 -3.16
N GLU A 142 3.31 -3.16 -3.67
CA GLU A 142 4.06 -2.22 -2.83
C GLU A 142 3.15 -1.06 -2.38
N SER A 143 3.30 -0.67 -1.11
CA SER A 143 2.60 0.41 -0.40
C SER A 143 3.60 1.39 0.23
N ASP A 144 3.22 2.67 0.41
CA ASP A 144 4.01 3.67 1.16
C ASP A 144 3.84 3.55 2.69
N GLU A 145 2.85 2.78 3.16
CA GLU A 145 2.55 2.64 4.59
C GLU A 145 3.38 1.59 5.33
N GLY A 146 3.64 1.83 6.61
CA GLY A 146 4.16 0.83 7.55
C GLY A 146 3.04 0.06 8.26
N LEU A 147 3.40 -0.99 9.02
CA LEU A 147 2.45 -1.82 9.80
C LEU A 147 1.72 -1.07 10.94
N ASP A 148 2.05 0.20 11.20
CA ASP A 148 1.60 0.98 12.35
C ASP A 148 0.20 1.58 12.17
N GLU A 149 -0.31 1.62 10.94
CA GLU A 149 -1.68 2.03 10.64
C GLU A 149 -2.59 0.80 10.70
N LYS A 150 -3.73 0.86 11.40
CA LYS A 150 -4.68 -0.26 11.48
C LYS A 150 -5.43 -0.35 10.15
N PRO A 151 -5.02 -1.16 9.16
CA PRO A 151 -5.54 -1.04 7.80
C PRO A 151 -6.77 -1.92 7.60
N PHE A 152 -7.23 -2.62 8.65
CA PHE A 152 -8.27 -3.63 8.53
C PHE A 152 -9.65 -3.02 8.74
N SER A 153 -10.52 -3.24 7.75
CA SER A 153 -11.92 -2.83 7.79
C SER A 153 -12.86 -4.00 7.51
N CYS A 154 -14.10 -3.83 7.97
CA CYS A 154 -15.17 -4.81 7.84
C CYS A 154 -16.32 -4.21 7.06
N VAL A 155 -16.56 -4.68 5.84
CA VAL A 155 -17.67 -4.21 5.00
C VAL A 155 -18.58 -5.38 4.65
N ALA A 156 -19.85 -5.30 5.08
CA ALA A 156 -20.83 -6.36 4.92
C ALA A 156 -20.33 -7.74 5.43
N GLY A 157 -19.66 -7.75 6.58
CA GLY A 157 -19.12 -8.96 7.22
C GLY A 157 -17.84 -9.53 6.57
N LYS A 158 -17.33 -8.92 5.51
CA LYS A 158 -16.09 -9.33 4.84
C LYS A 158 -14.90 -8.50 5.35
N LEU A 159 -13.74 -9.16 5.46
CA LEU A 159 -12.48 -8.53 5.87
C LEU A 159 -11.75 -7.91 4.68
N TYR A 160 -11.35 -6.65 4.85
CA TYR A 160 -10.50 -5.93 3.90
C TYR A 160 -9.26 -5.38 4.59
N LEU A 161 -8.18 -5.31 3.84
CA LEU A 161 -6.98 -4.55 4.12
C LEU A 161 -6.96 -3.36 3.17
N GLU A 162 -6.90 -2.15 3.72
CA GLU A 162 -6.60 -0.93 2.98
C GLU A 162 -5.07 -0.77 2.90
N GLU A 163 -4.56 -0.46 1.73
CA GLU A 163 -3.18 -0.05 1.50
C GLU A 163 -3.18 1.08 0.46
N HIS A 164 -2.02 1.68 0.22
CA HIS A 164 -1.84 2.67 -0.83
C HIS A 164 -1.20 2.06 -2.08
N ASP A 165 -1.82 2.30 -3.22
CA ASP A 165 -1.38 1.81 -4.52
C ASP A 165 -0.25 2.67 -5.07
N MET A 166 0.95 2.09 -5.10
CA MET A 166 2.17 2.78 -5.51
C MET A 166 2.45 2.75 -7.01
N ARG A 167 1.62 2.09 -7.83
CA ARG A 167 1.87 1.91 -9.28
C ARG A 167 2.02 3.23 -10.04
N PHE A 168 1.40 4.29 -9.52
CA PHE A 168 1.39 5.63 -10.10
C PHE A 168 2.35 6.60 -9.42
N GLN A 169 3.08 6.18 -8.38
CA GLN A 169 3.88 7.09 -7.55
C GLN A 169 5.06 7.75 -8.28
N SER A 170 5.47 7.24 -9.44
CA SER A 170 6.46 7.89 -10.32
C SER A 170 5.94 8.09 -11.74
N PHE A 171 4.62 8.16 -11.90
CA PHE A 171 3.99 8.31 -13.22
C PHE A 171 4.09 9.76 -13.68
N HIS A 172 4.97 10.07 -14.64
CA HIS A 172 5.25 11.43 -15.15
C HIS A 172 5.65 12.47 -14.09
N THR A 173 6.22 12.03 -12.97
CA THR A 173 6.74 12.91 -11.91
C THR A 173 7.72 12.14 -11.02
N PRO A 174 8.75 12.79 -10.45
CA PRO A 174 9.58 12.18 -9.42
C PRO A 174 8.76 11.75 -8.21
N TYR A 175 9.13 10.64 -7.58
CA TYR A 175 8.47 10.07 -6.39
C TYR A 175 8.09 11.12 -5.35
N ALA A 176 9.05 11.97 -4.95
CA ALA A 176 8.87 12.94 -3.87
C ALA A 176 7.89 14.09 -4.19
N GLN A 177 7.46 14.21 -5.45
CA GLN A 177 6.56 15.24 -5.95
C GLN A 177 5.22 14.66 -6.42
N SER A 178 5.03 13.34 -6.29
CA SER A 178 3.81 12.67 -6.71
C SER A 178 2.67 12.92 -5.74
N LEU A 179 1.52 13.30 -6.28
CA LEU A 179 0.23 13.33 -5.58
C LEU A 179 -0.61 12.08 -5.83
N LEU A 180 -0.07 11.09 -6.55
CA LEU A 180 -0.79 9.90 -7.03
C LEU A 180 -0.78 8.72 -6.06
N SER A 181 -0.69 8.99 -4.75
CA SER A 181 -0.95 7.99 -3.71
C SER A 181 -2.48 7.79 -3.58
N LEU A 182 -2.93 6.56 -3.79
CA LEU A 182 -4.34 6.18 -3.98
C LEU A 182 -4.68 4.98 -3.08
N PRO A 183 -5.78 4.98 -2.31
CA PRO A 183 -6.12 3.82 -1.51
C PRO A 183 -6.58 2.65 -2.39
N THR A 184 -6.19 1.44 -2.05
CA THR A 184 -6.62 0.18 -2.65
C THR A 184 -7.09 -0.77 -1.56
N HIS A 185 -8.14 -1.55 -1.82
CA HIS A 185 -8.70 -2.45 -0.83
C HIS A 185 -8.52 -3.89 -1.28
N TYR A 186 -7.76 -4.66 -0.50
CA TYR A 186 -7.62 -6.09 -0.67
C TYR A 186 -8.67 -6.80 0.18
N ARG A 187 -9.48 -7.64 -0.46
CA ARG A 187 -10.34 -8.59 0.24
C ARG A 187 -9.55 -9.81 0.68
N LEU A 188 -9.62 -10.10 1.97
CA LEU A 188 -9.06 -11.31 2.55
C LEU A 188 -10.15 -12.37 2.64
N THR A 189 -9.91 -13.50 1.97
CA THR A 189 -10.72 -14.71 2.13
C THR A 189 -9.83 -15.85 2.59
N PRO A 190 -10.41 -16.94 3.11
CA PRO A 190 -9.62 -18.11 3.42
C PRO A 190 -8.84 -18.65 2.23
N SER A 191 -9.24 -18.39 0.97
CA SER A 191 -8.64 -18.93 -0.25
C SER A 191 -7.70 -18.00 -1.00
N ALA A 192 -7.85 -16.68 -0.86
CA ALA A 192 -7.10 -15.71 -1.65
C ALA A 192 -7.08 -14.34 -0.98
N ILE A 193 -6.09 -13.54 -1.38
CA ILE A 193 -6.06 -12.09 -1.25
C ILE A 193 -6.26 -11.50 -2.65
N THR A 194 -7.24 -10.62 -2.81
CA THR A 194 -7.59 -10.03 -4.13
C THR A 194 -8.00 -8.58 -3.96
N ILE A 195 -7.64 -7.71 -4.91
CA ILE A 195 -8.18 -6.35 -4.95
C ILE A 195 -9.71 -6.43 -5.17
N ASP A 196 -10.47 -5.73 -4.33
CA ASP A 196 -11.93 -5.66 -4.37
C ASP A 196 -12.37 -4.27 -3.88
N ASN A 197 -12.34 -3.30 -4.80
CA ASN A 197 -12.64 -1.90 -4.53
C ASN A 197 -14.15 -1.59 -4.54
N LEU A 198 -14.97 -2.46 -5.13
CA LEU A 198 -16.40 -2.24 -5.35
C LEU A 198 -17.19 -1.92 -4.07
N PRO A 199 -16.95 -2.58 -2.91
CA PRO A 199 -17.62 -2.24 -1.64
C PRO A 199 -17.31 -0.83 -1.15
N PHE A 200 -16.25 -0.20 -1.66
CA PHE A 200 -15.80 1.15 -1.33
C PHE A 200 -16.10 2.15 -2.45
N HIS A 201 -16.95 1.79 -3.43
CA HIS A 201 -17.39 2.65 -4.54
C HIS A 201 -17.64 4.09 -4.10
N LYS A 202 -18.51 4.30 -3.11
CA LYS A 202 -18.85 5.64 -2.62
C LYS A 202 -17.63 6.40 -2.10
N LYS A 203 -16.71 5.75 -1.39
CA LYS A 203 -15.48 6.38 -0.90
C LYS A 203 -14.66 6.92 -2.07
N TYR A 204 -14.50 6.13 -3.13
CA TYR A 204 -13.78 6.54 -4.33
C TYR A 204 -14.46 7.70 -5.08
N ILE A 205 -15.79 7.66 -5.20
CA ILE A 205 -16.56 8.76 -5.80
C ILE A 205 -16.45 10.04 -4.98
N ASP A 206 -16.56 9.96 -3.66
CA ASP A 206 -16.47 11.12 -2.77
C ASP A 206 -15.06 11.74 -2.84
N MET A 207 -14.00 10.91 -2.86
CA MET A 207 -12.63 11.35 -3.07
C MET A 207 -12.43 11.98 -4.45
N ALA A 208 -12.95 11.38 -5.52
CA ALA A 208 -12.88 11.97 -6.85
C ALA A 208 -13.61 13.32 -6.91
N GLY A 209 -14.76 13.41 -6.23
CA GLY A 209 -15.55 14.63 -6.10
C GLY A 209 -14.78 15.76 -5.41
N SER A 210 -14.10 15.47 -4.29
CA SER A 210 -13.35 16.48 -3.53
C SER A 210 -12.20 17.09 -4.34
N LEU A 211 -11.54 16.29 -5.18
CA LEU A 211 -10.47 16.77 -6.06
C LEU A 211 -10.94 17.84 -7.05
N SER A 212 -12.23 17.91 -7.38
CA SER A 212 -12.76 18.94 -8.29
C SER A 212 -12.50 20.35 -7.76
N VAL A 213 -12.69 20.54 -6.44
CA VAL A 213 -12.48 21.83 -5.78
C VAL A 213 -10.98 22.17 -5.74
N GLU A 214 -10.13 21.18 -5.47
CA GLU A 214 -8.67 21.35 -5.44
C GLU A 214 -8.10 21.68 -6.83
N ILE A 215 -8.58 21.01 -7.88
CA ILE A 215 -8.21 21.29 -9.27
C ILE A 215 -8.60 22.73 -9.64
N GLU A 216 -9.83 23.15 -9.32
CA GLU A 216 -10.29 24.51 -9.61
C GLU A 216 -9.48 25.57 -8.85
N ALA A 217 -9.23 25.35 -7.56
CA ALA A 217 -8.44 26.25 -6.74
C ALA A 217 -6.98 26.33 -7.22
N GLY A 218 -6.39 25.20 -7.62
CA GLY A 218 -5.04 25.15 -8.19
C GLY A 218 -4.96 25.86 -9.54
N ALA A 219 -5.93 25.62 -10.42
CA ALA A 219 -6.00 26.27 -11.73
C ALA A 219 -6.21 27.79 -11.63
N ALA A 220 -7.01 28.26 -10.66
CA ALA A 220 -7.27 29.69 -10.44
C ALA A 220 -6.02 30.46 -9.99
N LYS A 221 -5.02 29.79 -9.40
CA LYS A 221 -3.74 30.41 -8.98
C LYS A 221 -2.76 30.62 -10.15
N ARG A 222 -3.05 30.06 -11.32
CA ARG A 222 -2.15 30.14 -12.48
C ARG A 222 -2.11 31.57 -13.04
N GLN A 223 -0.91 32.03 -13.35
CA GLN A 223 -0.71 33.26 -14.13
C GLN A 223 -0.96 33.05 -15.63
N THR A 224 -0.71 31.83 -16.12
CA THR A 224 -0.90 31.44 -17.52
C THR A 224 -1.47 30.04 -17.61
N VAL A 225 -2.25 29.79 -18.67
CA VAL A 225 -2.81 28.45 -18.97
C VAL A 225 -1.73 27.62 -19.70
N PRO A 226 -1.31 26.46 -19.16
CA PRO A 226 -0.33 25.61 -19.83
C PRO A 226 -0.87 25.01 -21.14
N ASP A 227 0.03 24.68 -22.06
CA ASP A 227 -0.36 24.18 -23.39
C ASP A 227 -1.02 22.80 -23.33
N ALA A 228 -0.50 21.88 -22.52
CA ALA A 228 -1.01 20.52 -22.36
C ALA A 228 -0.86 20.04 -20.91
N LEU A 229 -1.56 18.95 -20.57
CA LEU A 229 -1.52 18.32 -19.24
C LEU A 229 -0.14 17.70 -18.95
N ILE A 230 0.46 17.06 -19.96
CA ILE A 230 1.81 16.51 -19.94
C ILE A 230 2.68 17.37 -20.85
N ILE A 231 3.86 17.74 -20.36
CA ILE A 231 4.90 18.47 -21.08
C ILE A 231 6.12 17.58 -21.26
N GLU A 232 6.85 17.77 -22.37
CA GLU A 232 8.14 17.13 -22.57
C GLU A 232 9.25 18.07 -22.11
N LYS A 233 10.16 17.55 -21.28
CA LYS A 233 11.36 18.25 -20.84
C LYS A 233 12.53 17.28 -20.89
N ASP A 234 13.61 17.67 -21.57
CA ASP A 234 14.82 16.86 -21.71
C ASP A 234 14.56 15.43 -22.27
N GLY A 235 13.52 15.28 -23.09
CA GLY A 235 13.11 13.99 -23.68
C GLY A 235 12.25 13.12 -22.76
N GLU A 236 11.87 13.62 -21.58
CA GLU A 236 11.02 12.92 -20.62
C GLU A 236 9.67 13.62 -20.44
N ALA A 237 8.62 12.85 -20.19
CA ALA A 237 7.26 13.33 -20.02
C ALA A 237 6.95 13.64 -18.55
N TYR A 238 6.53 14.88 -18.28
CA TYR A 238 6.22 15.40 -16.96
C TYR A 238 4.82 16.02 -16.90
N TYR A 239 4.19 16.01 -15.73
CA TYR A 239 3.02 16.87 -15.51
C TYR A 239 3.39 18.34 -15.63
N ALA A 240 2.51 19.12 -16.27
CA ALA A 240 2.69 20.56 -16.41
C ALA A 240 2.67 21.28 -15.06
N ASP A 241 1.84 20.81 -14.12
CA ASP A 241 1.67 21.39 -12.79
C ASP A 241 0.89 20.45 -11.83
N GLU A 242 0.60 20.96 -10.63
CA GLU A 242 -0.15 20.24 -9.59
C GLU A 242 -1.59 19.86 -10.03
N PRO A 243 -2.42 20.76 -10.60
CA PRO A 243 -3.72 20.36 -11.14
C PRO A 243 -3.65 19.24 -12.18
N ALA A 244 -2.59 19.14 -12.98
CA ALA A 244 -2.42 18.03 -13.93
C ALA A 244 -2.37 16.67 -13.22
N GLN A 245 -1.63 16.58 -12.10
CA GLN A 245 -1.58 15.39 -11.27
C GLN A 245 -2.95 15.06 -10.67
N LEU A 246 -3.65 16.07 -10.13
CA LEU A 246 -4.96 15.88 -9.50
C LEU A 246 -6.04 15.44 -10.50
N ILE A 247 -6.00 15.95 -11.74
CA ILE A 247 -6.90 15.52 -12.82
C ILE A 247 -6.69 14.02 -13.12
N VAL A 248 -5.43 13.57 -13.21
CA VAL A 248 -5.12 12.15 -13.42
C VAL A 248 -5.51 11.31 -12.20
N LYS A 249 -5.23 11.78 -10.99
CA LYS A 249 -5.67 11.13 -9.74
C LYS A 249 -7.18 10.91 -9.73
N ARG A 250 -7.95 11.94 -10.10
CA ARG A 250 -9.41 11.90 -10.16
C ARG A 250 -9.91 10.87 -11.17
N ALA A 251 -9.29 10.81 -12.36
CA ALA A 251 -9.62 9.80 -13.35
C ALA A 251 -9.38 8.38 -12.81
N ILE A 252 -8.25 8.14 -12.14
CA ILE A 252 -7.94 6.82 -11.56
C ILE A 252 -8.91 6.45 -10.43
N LEU A 253 -9.31 7.41 -9.58
CA LEU A 253 -10.33 7.17 -8.54
C LEU A 253 -11.68 6.74 -9.13
N TYR A 254 -12.11 7.34 -10.25
CA TYR A 254 -13.30 6.88 -10.96
C TYR A 254 -13.14 5.47 -11.52
N LEU A 255 -11.97 5.11 -12.04
CA LEU A 255 -11.68 3.74 -12.45
C LEU A 255 -11.77 2.78 -11.26
N PHE A 256 -11.20 3.14 -10.11
CA PHE A 256 -11.30 2.34 -8.88
C PHE A 256 -12.75 2.16 -8.41
N ALA A 257 -13.61 3.13 -8.71
CA ALA A 257 -15.06 3.05 -8.52
C ALA A 257 -15.81 2.30 -9.64
N ARG A 258 -15.14 1.73 -10.66
CA ARG A 258 -15.76 1.10 -11.85
C ARG A 258 -16.57 2.05 -12.75
N GLU A 259 -16.35 3.35 -12.64
CA GLU A 259 -17.02 4.38 -13.46
C GLU A 259 -16.14 4.77 -14.67
N GLU A 260 -15.92 3.82 -15.60
CA GLU A 260 -14.97 4.01 -16.70
C GLU A 260 -15.37 5.13 -17.67
N ALA A 261 -16.66 5.22 -17.99
CA ALA A 261 -17.16 6.25 -18.90
C ALA A 261 -16.98 7.65 -18.31
N GLU A 262 -17.30 7.81 -17.02
CA GLU A 262 -17.12 9.02 -16.23
C GLU A 262 -15.65 9.37 -16.08
N ALA A 263 -14.78 8.41 -15.80
CA ALA A 263 -13.34 8.62 -15.70
C ALA A 263 -12.78 9.30 -16.96
N TRP A 264 -13.10 8.73 -18.12
CA TRP A 264 -12.58 9.22 -19.40
C TRP A 264 -13.23 10.51 -19.87
N LYS A 265 -14.55 10.66 -19.64
CA LYS A 265 -15.27 11.89 -19.94
C LYS A 265 -14.76 13.05 -19.09
N ASN A 266 -14.55 12.84 -17.79
CA ASN A 266 -14.04 13.88 -16.89
C ASN A 266 -12.60 14.26 -17.24
N LEU A 267 -11.72 13.29 -17.49
CA LEU A 267 -10.35 13.55 -17.91
C LEU A 267 -10.30 14.42 -19.19
N GLU A 268 -11.08 14.07 -20.20
CA GLU A 268 -11.14 14.83 -21.45
C GLU A 268 -11.68 16.25 -21.24
N ASN A 269 -12.76 16.39 -20.44
CA ASN A 269 -13.34 17.69 -20.14
C ASN A 269 -12.38 18.59 -19.35
N ASP A 270 -11.67 18.04 -18.37
CA ASP A 270 -10.67 18.79 -17.60
C ASP A 270 -9.51 19.24 -18.48
N MET A 271 -9.03 18.36 -19.37
CA MET A 271 -7.96 18.72 -20.30
C MET A 271 -8.38 19.90 -21.18
N LYS A 272 -9.61 19.89 -21.71
CA LYS A 272 -10.16 21.01 -22.50
C LYS A 272 -10.41 22.28 -21.69
N LYS A 273 -10.78 22.14 -20.42
CA LYS A 273 -11.11 23.28 -19.53
C LYS A 273 -9.85 23.98 -19.03
N TYR A 274 -8.82 23.22 -18.66
CA TYR A 274 -7.67 23.73 -17.90
C TYR A 274 -6.36 23.84 -18.70
N TYR A 275 -6.32 23.37 -19.95
CA TYR A 275 -5.14 23.43 -20.81
C TYR A 275 -5.52 23.88 -22.22
N ARG A 276 -4.57 24.47 -22.96
CA ARG A 276 -4.86 24.99 -24.31
C ARG A 276 -5.15 23.89 -25.32
N GLN A 277 -4.58 22.71 -25.11
CA GLN A 277 -4.69 21.55 -26.00
C GLN A 277 -4.95 20.28 -25.20
N ALA A 278 -5.78 19.40 -25.75
CA ALA A 278 -6.00 18.05 -25.23
C ALA A 278 -5.01 17.02 -25.81
N THR A 279 -3.83 17.48 -26.24
CA THR A 279 -2.79 16.63 -26.84
C THR A 279 -2.32 15.58 -25.83
N GLY A 280 -2.07 14.36 -26.30
CA GLY A 280 -1.58 13.26 -25.46
C GLY A 280 -2.65 12.47 -24.69
N LEU A 281 -3.94 12.85 -24.78
CA LEU A 281 -5.04 12.17 -24.07
C LEU A 281 -5.07 10.65 -24.30
N ASP A 282 -4.97 10.20 -25.55
CA ASP A 282 -5.02 8.77 -25.89
C ASP A 282 -3.79 8.00 -25.41
N GLY A 283 -2.61 8.64 -25.41
CA GLY A 283 -1.38 8.08 -24.85
C GLY A 283 -1.53 7.88 -23.34
N LEU A 284 -1.95 8.93 -22.64
CA LEU A 284 -2.19 8.92 -21.20
C LEU A 284 -3.21 7.84 -20.79
N LYS A 285 -4.35 7.73 -21.49
CA LYS A 285 -5.35 6.67 -21.26
C LYS A 285 -4.73 5.27 -21.39
N LYS A 286 -3.95 5.03 -22.45
CA LYS A 286 -3.27 3.74 -22.68
C LYS A 286 -2.27 3.42 -21.58
N GLU A 287 -1.49 4.40 -21.14
CA GLU A 287 -0.52 4.22 -20.06
C GLU A 287 -1.19 3.89 -18.72
N ILE A 288 -2.26 4.62 -18.37
CA ILE A 288 -3.07 4.34 -17.17
C ILE A 288 -3.63 2.92 -17.24
N ILE A 289 -4.30 2.55 -18.34
CA ILE A 289 -4.86 1.20 -18.51
C ILE A 289 -3.75 0.14 -18.44
N SER A 290 -2.60 0.39 -19.08
CA SER A 290 -1.47 -0.55 -19.06
C SER A 290 -0.96 -0.82 -17.65
N LYS A 291 -0.81 0.23 -16.82
CA LYS A 291 -0.43 0.09 -15.41
C LYS A 291 -1.47 -0.66 -14.57
N LEU A 292 -2.75 -0.55 -14.94
CA LEU A 292 -3.85 -1.21 -14.23
C LEU A 292 -4.05 -2.69 -14.63
N LYS A 293 -3.54 -3.13 -15.78
CA LYS A 293 -3.72 -4.52 -16.27
C LYS A 293 -3.13 -5.59 -15.35
N GLU A 294 -2.02 -5.32 -14.69
CA GLU A 294 -1.31 -6.32 -13.86
C GLU A 294 -2.10 -6.71 -12.61
N ALA A 295 -2.92 -5.79 -12.11
CA ALA A 295 -3.85 -6.01 -11.00
C ALA A 295 -5.06 -5.08 -11.21
N PRO A 296 -6.12 -5.56 -11.87
CA PRO A 296 -7.29 -4.74 -12.15
C PRO A 296 -7.85 -4.16 -10.85
N TYR A 297 -8.17 -2.86 -10.88
CA TYR A 297 -9.11 -2.23 -9.95
C TYR A 297 -10.44 -2.98 -9.98
#